data_AF-A0A9X1GA10-F1
#
_entry.id   AF-A0A9X1GA10-F1
#
_cell.length_a   1.000
_cell.length_b   1.000
_cell.length_c   1.000
_cell.angle_alpha   90.00
_cell.angle_beta   90.00
_cell.angle_gamma   90.00
#
_symmetry.space_group_name_H-M   'P 1'
#
loop_
_entity.id
_entity.type
_entity.pdbx_description
1 polymer ?
#
loop_
_entity_poly.entity_id
_entity_poly.type
_entity_poly.pdbx_seq_one_letter_code
_entity_poly.pdbx_strand_id
1 'polypeptide(L)'
;MKFNLSITISVIVALVALISPILTTLLNNRYLLKVKKLEVQQKKYEQYSSHVRTLFEDFLKYYGEYMGNTLSTKSEMALKSSFYKCLPYVPEKAYDHFTEFYELVVNGDISKTSLYMKETLLYDIRRIIDN
;
A
#
# COMPACT_ATOMS: atom_id res chain seq x y z
N MET A 1 32.34 -23.31 57.82
CA MET A 1 33.05 -22.91 56.59
C MET A 1 32.89 -21.39 56.44
N LYS A 2 33.92 -20.58 56.67
CA LYS A 2 33.84 -19.11 56.50
C LYS A 2 34.00 -18.81 55.01
N PHE A 3 32.92 -18.42 54.34
CA PHE A 3 33.03 -17.91 52.98
C PHE A 3 33.91 -16.66 53.00
N ASN A 4 35.03 -16.68 52.26
CA ASN A 4 35.83 -15.47 52.04
C ASN A 4 35.02 -14.56 51.13
N LEU A 5 34.52 -13.46 51.70
CA LEU A 5 33.66 -12.49 51.02
C LEU A 5 34.22 -12.12 49.63
N SER A 6 35.53 -11.91 49.54
CA SER A 6 36.24 -11.60 48.29
C SER A 6 36.16 -12.70 47.23
N ILE A 7 36.24 -13.97 47.64
CA ILE A 7 36.12 -15.11 46.71
C ILE A 7 34.69 -15.19 46.20
N THR A 8 33.70 -15.03 47.08
CA THR A 8 32.28 -15.04 46.71
C THR A 8 31.94 -13.92 45.74
N ILE A 9 32.43 -12.70 45.98
CA ILE A 9 32.20 -11.54 45.09
C ILE A 9 32.84 -11.77 43.73
N SER A 10 34.10 -12.23 43.67
CA SER A 10 34.78 -12.50 42.40
C SER A 10 34.08 -13.56 41.56
N VAL A 11 33.57 -14.63 42.18
CA VAL A 11 32.80 -15.68 41.48
C VAL A 11 31.50 -15.11 40.92
N ILE A 12 30.78 -14.29 41.69
CA ILE A 12 29.54 -13.64 41.22
C ILE A 12 29.83 -12.73 40.03
N VAL A 13 30.86 -11.88 40.12
CA VAL A 13 31.23 -10.96 39.03
C VAL A 13 31.63 -11.72 37.77
N ALA A 14 32.42 -12.79 37.90
CA ALA A 14 32.80 -13.64 36.77
C ALA A 14 31.56 -14.29 36.12
N LEU A 15 30.62 -14.77 36.93
CA LEU A 15 29.39 -15.40 36.46
C LEU A 15 28.48 -14.41 35.73
N VAL A 16 28.32 -13.19 36.29
CA VAL A 16 27.55 -12.11 35.65
C VAL A 16 28.22 -11.65 34.36
N ALA A 17 29.55 -11.55 34.31
CA ALA A 17 30.29 -11.17 33.10
C ALA A 17 30.10 -12.17 31.95
N LEU A 18 29.91 -13.46 32.26
CA LEU A 18 29.64 -14.50 31.26
C LEU A 18 28.18 -14.52 30.82
N ILE A 19 27.23 -14.33 31.75
CA ILE A 19 25.79 -14.44 31.46
C ILE A 19 25.26 -13.16 30.79
N SER A 20 25.77 -11.98 31.17
CA SER A 20 25.25 -10.70 30.68
C SER A 20 25.30 -10.56 29.16
N PRO A 21 26.38 -10.93 28.45
CA PRO A 21 26.41 -10.92 26.99
C PRO A 21 25.39 -11.88 26.35
N ILE A 22 25.15 -13.03 26.98
CA ILE A 22 24.18 -14.04 26.50
C ILE A 22 22.75 -13.49 26.61
N LEU A 23 22.40 -12.90 27.75
CA LEU A 23 21.09 -12.27 27.93
C LEU A 23 20.90 -11.08 26.99
N THR A 24 21.94 -10.24 26.86
CA THR A 24 21.92 -9.06 25.99
C THR A 24 21.72 -9.46 24.53
N THR A 25 22.43 -10.48 24.04
CA THR A 25 22.28 -10.97 22.66
C THR A 25 20.90 -11.57 22.40
N LEU A 26 20.33 -12.33 23.35
CA LEU A 26 18.96 -12.86 23.24
C LEU A 26 17.92 -11.74 23.18
N LEU A 27 18.02 -10.74 24.04
CA LEU A 27 17.14 -9.57 24.04
C LEU A 27 17.26 -8.78 22.75
N ASN A 28 18.49 -8.49 22.31
CA ASN A 28 18.76 -7.76 21.08
C ASN A 28 18.21 -8.50 19.85
N ASN A 29 18.41 -9.82 19.76
CA ASN A 29 17.90 -10.62 18.64
C ASN A 29 16.37 -10.62 18.60
N ARG A 30 15.70 -10.73 19.74
CA ARG A 30 14.23 -10.63 19.81
C ARG A 30 13.73 -9.27 19.36
N TYR A 31 14.37 -8.19 19.83
CA TYR A 31 14.03 -6.84 19.42
C TYR A 31 14.25 -6.63 17.91
N LEU A 32 15.41 -7.02 17.39
CA LEU A 32 15.75 -6.90 15.98
C LEU A 32 14.78 -7.68 15.08
N LEU A 33 14.38 -8.89 15.50
CA LEU A 33 13.35 -9.67 14.79
C LEU A 33 12.00 -8.95 14.79
N LYS A 34 11.61 -8.30 15.89
CA LYS A 34 10.37 -7.52 15.97
C LYS A 34 10.42 -6.32 15.03
N VAL A 35 11.50 -5.54 15.06
CA VAL A 35 11.69 -4.38 14.18
C VAL A 35 11.64 -4.80 12.72
N LYS A 36 12.41 -5.83 12.34
CA LYS A 36 12.42 -6.34 10.96
C LYS A 36 11.05 -6.82 10.49
N LYS A 37 10.25 -7.43 11.38
CA LYS A 37 8.87 -7.81 11.05
C LYS A 37 7.99 -6.59 10.77
N LEU A 38 8.09 -5.54 11.58
CA LEU A 38 7.34 -4.29 11.38
C LEU A 38 7.77 -3.59 10.09
N GLU A 39 9.07 -3.52 9.80
CA GLU A 39 9.60 -2.96 8.56
C GLU A 39 9.09 -3.71 7.33
N VAL A 40 9.06 -5.05 7.36
CA VAL A 40 8.51 -5.86 6.26
C VAL A 40 7.02 -5.62 6.07
N GLN A 41 6.25 -5.48 7.15
CA GLN A 41 4.82 -5.17 7.09
C GLN A 41 4.58 -3.77 6.50
N GLN A 42 5.31 -2.78 6.99
CA GLN A 42 5.25 -1.41 6.48
C GLN A 42 5.63 -1.36 5.00
N LYS A 43 6.72 -2.02 4.61
CA LYS A 43 7.14 -2.08 3.20
C LYS A 43 6.08 -2.71 2.29
N LYS A 44 5.41 -3.78 2.74
CA LYS A 44 4.31 -4.39 1.98
C LYS A 44 3.14 -3.41 1.82
N TYR A 45 2.78 -2.70 2.89
CA TYR A 45 1.74 -1.69 2.86
C TYR A 45 2.08 -0.54 1.89
N GLU A 46 3.29 0.01 1.99
CA GLU A 46 3.78 1.08 1.09
C GLU A 46 3.81 0.62 -0.37
N GLN A 47 4.27 -0.60 -0.64
CA GLN A 47 4.28 -1.17 -1.99
C GLN A 47 2.87 -1.34 -2.54
N TYR A 48 1.94 -1.84 -1.73
CA TYR A 48 0.54 -2.00 -2.12
C TYR A 48 -0.11 -0.63 -2.41
N SER A 49 -0.02 0.32 -1.47
CA SER A 49 -0.60 1.66 -1.62
C SER A 49 -0.02 2.39 -2.83
N SER A 50 1.31 2.33 -3.02
CA SER A 50 1.98 2.90 -4.19
C SER A 50 1.50 2.25 -5.50
N HIS A 51 1.36 0.92 -5.53
CA HIS A 51 0.85 0.21 -6.70
C HIS A 51 -0.57 0.63 -7.06
N VAL A 52 -1.48 0.66 -6.08
CA VAL A 52 -2.87 1.10 -6.27
C VAL A 52 -2.92 2.53 -6.79
N ARG A 53 -2.15 3.44 -6.19
CA ARG A 53 -2.07 4.83 -6.61
C ARG A 53 -1.60 4.95 -8.07
N THR A 54 -0.55 4.24 -8.47
CA THR A 54 -0.08 4.26 -9.86
C THR A 54 -1.15 3.77 -10.84
N LEU A 55 -1.90 2.71 -10.49
CA LEU A 55 -2.98 2.22 -11.35
C LEU A 55 -4.05 3.29 -11.61
N PHE A 56 -4.48 3.99 -10.56
CA PHE A 56 -5.48 5.04 -10.68
C PHE A 56 -4.93 6.33 -11.33
N GLU A 57 -3.65 6.66 -11.10
CA GLU A 57 -2.97 7.76 -11.82
C GLU A 57 -2.91 7.47 -13.34
N ASP A 58 -2.55 6.25 -13.73
CA ASP A 58 -2.58 5.81 -15.13
C ASP A 58 -4.00 5.86 -15.71
N PHE A 59 -5.00 5.40 -14.96
CA PHE A 59 -6.40 5.51 -15.36
C PHE A 59 -6.81 6.96 -15.63
N LEU A 60 -6.52 7.88 -14.70
CA LEU A 60 -6.85 9.30 -14.84
C LEU A 60 -6.08 9.97 -15.98
N LYS A 61 -4.82 9.58 -16.19
CA LYS A 61 -4.02 10.02 -17.34
C LYS A 61 -4.70 9.62 -18.66
N TYR A 62 -5.05 8.33 -18.82
CA TYR A 62 -5.71 7.87 -20.05
C TYR A 62 -7.10 8.44 -20.22
N TYR A 63 -7.82 8.71 -19.13
CA TYR A 63 -9.08 9.47 -19.17
C TYR A 63 -8.84 10.88 -19.73
N GLY A 64 -7.83 11.60 -19.23
CA GLY A 64 -7.45 12.92 -19.77
C GLY A 64 -7.09 12.88 -21.26
N GLU A 65 -6.33 11.87 -21.69
CA GLU A 65 -6.00 11.65 -23.12
C GLU A 65 -7.23 11.34 -23.97
N TYR A 66 -8.18 10.56 -23.44
CA TYR A 66 -9.46 10.27 -24.09
C TYR A 66 -10.33 11.51 -24.25
N MET A 67 -10.38 12.38 -23.23
CA MET A 67 -11.17 13.62 -23.25
C MET A 67 -10.53 14.74 -24.08
N GLY A 68 -9.20 14.80 -24.14
CA GLY A 68 -8.45 15.88 -24.78
C GLY A 68 -8.16 15.67 -26.27
N ASN A 69 -8.15 14.43 -26.76
CA ASN A 69 -7.94 14.12 -28.17
C ASN A 69 -9.26 13.85 -28.87
N THR A 70 -9.36 14.22 -30.15
CA THR A 70 -10.44 13.79 -31.05
C THR A 70 -10.49 12.26 -31.08
N LEU A 71 -11.33 11.64 -30.24
CA LEU A 71 -11.70 10.21 -30.16
C LEU A 71 -10.79 9.28 -30.98
N SER A 72 -9.56 9.07 -30.49
CA SER A 72 -8.66 8.10 -31.12
C SER A 72 -8.94 6.72 -30.55
N THR A 73 -9.05 5.71 -31.41
CA THR A 73 -9.23 4.31 -30.96
C THR A 73 -8.16 3.87 -29.97
N LYS A 74 -6.96 4.46 -30.07
CA LYS A 74 -5.83 4.19 -29.17
C LYS A 74 -6.08 4.72 -27.74
N SER A 75 -6.56 5.96 -27.59
CA SER A 75 -6.82 6.55 -26.27
C SER A 75 -7.98 5.86 -25.57
N GLU A 76 -9.04 5.51 -26.31
CA GLU A 76 -10.16 4.72 -25.80
C GLU A 76 -9.72 3.33 -25.31
N MET A 77 -8.92 2.61 -26.10
CA MET A 77 -8.39 1.30 -25.72
C MET A 77 -7.51 1.39 -24.46
N ALA A 78 -6.68 2.43 -24.36
CA ALA A 78 -5.82 2.65 -23.20
C ALA A 78 -6.65 2.90 -21.93
N LEU A 79 -7.71 3.72 -22.02
CA LEU A 79 -8.65 3.96 -20.92
C LEU A 79 -9.39 2.68 -20.51
N LYS A 80 -9.91 1.91 -21.47
CA LYS A 80 -10.57 0.64 -21.17
C LYS A 80 -9.62 -0.36 -20.52
N SER A 81 -8.36 -0.42 -20.97
CA SER A 81 -7.36 -1.31 -20.38
C SER A 81 -7.01 -0.91 -18.95
N SER A 82 -6.79 0.39 -18.69
CA SER A 82 -6.47 0.87 -17.33
C SER A 82 -7.65 0.70 -16.37
N PHE A 83 -8.88 0.85 -16.85
CA PHE A 83 -10.10 0.58 -16.08
C PHE A 83 -10.10 -0.85 -15.49
N TYR A 84 -9.90 -1.87 -16.33
CA TYR A 84 -9.89 -3.27 -15.86
C TYR A 84 -8.70 -3.60 -14.94
N LYS A 85 -7.60 -2.83 -15.01
CA LYS A 85 -6.50 -2.96 -14.04
C LYS A 85 -6.85 -2.40 -12.67
N CYS A 86 -7.70 -1.37 -12.62
CA CYS A 86 -8.14 -0.76 -11.36
C CYS A 86 -9.22 -1.60 -10.66
N LEU A 87 -10.08 -2.27 -11.44
CA LEU A 87 -11.27 -2.97 -10.95
C LEU A 87 -11.03 -3.92 -9.74
N PRO A 88 -9.93 -4.72 -9.67
CA PRO A 88 -9.66 -5.58 -8.51
C PRO A 88 -9.48 -4.84 -7.17
N TYR A 89 -9.19 -3.54 -7.23
CA TYR A 89 -8.94 -2.68 -6.07
C TYR A 89 -10.13 -1.77 -5.74
N VAL A 90 -11.20 -1.85 -6.53
CA VAL A 90 -12.44 -1.11 -6.28
C VAL A 90 -13.22 -1.86 -5.18
N PRO A 91 -13.70 -1.17 -4.13
CA PRO A 91 -14.53 -1.78 -3.09
C PRO A 91 -15.95 -2.04 -3.64
N GLU A 92 -16.61 -3.09 -3.13
CA GLU A 92 -17.94 -3.55 -3.57
C GLU A 92 -18.95 -2.40 -3.76
N LYS A 93 -19.02 -1.51 -2.76
CA LYS A 93 -19.90 -0.33 -2.75
C LYS A 93 -19.70 0.69 -3.89
N ALA A 94 -18.59 0.63 -4.61
CA ALA A 94 -18.25 1.55 -5.70
C ALA A 94 -18.26 0.87 -7.07
N TYR A 95 -18.49 -0.44 -7.16
CA TYR A 95 -18.48 -1.15 -8.46
C TYR A 95 -19.54 -0.62 -9.42
N ASP A 96 -20.73 -0.30 -8.92
CA ASP A 96 -21.82 0.21 -9.75
C ASP A 96 -21.40 1.52 -10.44
N HIS A 97 -20.71 2.41 -9.71
CA HIS A 97 -20.24 3.67 -10.26
C HIS A 97 -19.17 3.48 -11.34
N PHE A 98 -18.24 2.53 -11.12
CA PHE A 98 -17.23 2.20 -12.12
C PHE A 98 -17.85 1.56 -13.38
N THR A 99 -18.84 0.68 -13.20
CA THR A 99 -19.56 0.04 -14.31
C THR A 99 -20.34 1.05 -15.13
N GLU A 100 -21.09 1.94 -14.46
CA GLU A 100 -21.83 3.01 -15.14
C GLU A 100 -20.91 3.95 -15.91
N PHE A 101 -19.77 4.34 -15.32
CA PHE A 101 -18.75 5.11 -16.03
C PHE A 101 -18.25 4.38 -17.29
N TYR A 102 -17.96 3.08 -17.18
CA TYR A 102 -17.50 2.28 -18.32
C TYR A 102 -18.55 2.22 -19.44
N GLU A 103 -19.82 2.08 -19.09
CA GLU A 103 -20.92 2.11 -20.06
C GLU A 103 -21.03 3.46 -20.76
N LEU A 104 -20.89 4.57 -20.04
CA LEU A 104 -20.88 5.92 -20.63
C LEU A 104 -19.72 6.09 -21.63
N VAL A 105 -18.53 5.58 -21.30
CA VAL A 105 -17.36 5.57 -22.19
C VAL A 105 -17.63 4.72 -23.44
N VAL A 106 -18.21 3.53 -23.29
CA VAL A 106 -18.55 2.63 -24.42
C VAL A 106 -19.61 3.24 -25.33
N ASN A 107 -20.59 3.94 -24.76
CA ASN A 107 -21.64 4.62 -25.50
C ASN A 107 -21.16 5.91 -26.19
N GLY A 108 -19.95 6.38 -25.87
CA GLY A 108 -19.36 7.58 -26.46
C GLY A 108 -20.03 8.89 -26.05
N ASP A 109 -20.81 8.90 -24.96
CA ASP A 109 -21.46 10.10 -24.44
C ASP A 109 -20.44 10.93 -23.63
N ILE A 110 -19.61 11.70 -24.33
CA ILE A 110 -18.51 12.48 -23.74
C ILE A 110 -19.00 13.46 -22.67
N SER A 111 -20.15 14.09 -22.88
CA SER A 111 -20.72 15.06 -21.94
C SER A 111 -21.12 14.39 -20.63
N LYS A 112 -21.87 13.28 -20.69
CA LYS A 112 -22.23 12.53 -19.47
C LYS A 112 -21.03 11.88 -18.82
N THR A 113 -20.10 11.32 -19.60
CA THR A 113 -18.85 10.74 -19.09
C THR A 113 -18.06 11.76 -18.27
N SER A 114 -17.92 12.98 -18.80
CA SER A 114 -17.22 14.07 -18.12
C SER A 114 -17.91 14.51 -16.82
N LEU A 115 -19.24 14.61 -16.85
CA LEU A 115 -20.04 14.99 -15.68
C LEU A 115 -19.94 13.90 -14.60
N TYR A 116 -20.17 12.65 -14.97
CA TYR A 116 -20.15 11.50 -14.07
C TYR A 116 -18.77 11.28 -13.43
N MET A 117 -17.70 11.45 -14.21
CA MET A 117 -16.34 11.42 -13.67
C MET A 117 -16.16 12.45 -12.55
N LYS A 118 -16.63 13.68 -12.75
CA LYS A 118 -16.44 14.79 -11.80
C LYS A 118 -17.30 14.66 -10.55
N GLU A 119 -18.56 14.28 -10.71
CA GLU A 119 -19.54 14.29 -9.63
C GLU A 119 -19.49 13.01 -8.79
N THR A 120 -19.11 11.88 -9.38
CA THR A 120 -19.15 10.57 -8.73
C THR A 120 -17.77 9.95 -8.66
N LEU A 121 -17.17 9.63 -9.82
CA LEU A 121 -16.04 8.69 -9.87
C LEU A 121 -14.77 9.23 -9.18
N LEU A 122 -14.48 10.53 -9.30
CA LEU A 122 -13.33 11.13 -8.62
C LEU A 122 -13.41 11.02 -7.09
N TYR A 123 -14.62 11.05 -6.51
CA TYR A 123 -14.78 10.89 -5.07
C TYR A 123 -14.43 9.47 -4.63
N ASP A 124 -14.89 8.45 -5.36
CA ASP A 124 -14.56 7.06 -5.08
C ASP A 124 -13.08 6.77 -5.29
N ILE A 125 -12.50 7.24 -6.40
CA ILE A 125 -11.07 7.10 -6.68
C ILE A 125 -10.24 7.72 -5.55
N ARG A 126 -10.59 8.93 -5.10
CA ARG A 126 -9.91 9.58 -3.98
C ARG A 126 -9.98 8.73 -2.71
N ARG A 127 -11.15 8.17 -2.39
CA ARG A 127 -11.29 7.28 -1.24
C ARG A 127 -10.48 6.00 -1.39
N ILE A 128 -10.30 5.48 -2.59
CA ILE A 128 -9.49 4.28 -2.81
C ILE A 128 -7.99 4.57 -2.64
N ILE A 129 -7.54 5.73 -3.13
CA ILE A 129 -6.11 6.15 -3.03
C ILE A 129 -5.74 6.56 -1.59
N ASP A 130 -6.67 7.20 -0.87
CA ASP A 130 -6.43 7.72 0.48
C ASP A 130 -6.59 6.63 1.59
N ASN A 131 -7.11 5.44 1.26
CA ASN A 131 -7.23 4.28 2.18
C ASN A 131 -5.98 3.40 2.16
#